data_AF-Q1R439-F1
#
_entry.id   AF-Q1R439-F1
#
_cell.length_a   1.000
_cell.length_b   1.000
_cell.length_c   1.000
_cell.angle_alpha   90.00
_cell.angle_beta   90.00
_cell.angle_gamma   90.00
#
_symmetry.space_group_name_H-M   'P 1'
#
loop_
_entity.id
_entity.type
_entity.pdbx_description
1 polymer ?
#
loop_
_entity_poly.entity_id
_entity_poly.type
_entity_poly.pdbx_seq_one_letter_code
_entity_poly.pdbx_strand_id
1 'polypeptide(L)'
;MATIAFLGLGQMGSPMANNLLQKGHSLQVFDVNTQAVDALVTQGATAAQTPAEAAASAEFIITMLPNGDIVRQVLLGEKGVCETVSSDALVIDMSTIHPLQTDALIRELQEKGINMMDAPVGRTSVNAIDGTLLILAGGTDEQIARARPILMCMGNELVEAGGPGMGIRVKLINNYMSIALNALSSEAAVLCESLGLNLDVAIKVMSGTAAGKGHFTTTWPGKVLKGDLSPAFMVDLALKDLRIAVDVARKTGAPLNMGIAAESYYAAASQDGKGRQDWSALLNQVRQQAGL
;
A
#
# COMPACT_ATOMS: atom_id res chain seq x y z
N MET A 1 -19.09 22.74 -0.82
CA MET A 1 -19.88 21.65 -0.20
C MET A 1 -20.23 20.69 -1.31
N ALA A 2 -20.03 19.39 -1.11
CA ALA A 2 -20.32 18.36 -2.10
C ALA A 2 -21.16 17.26 -1.44
N THR A 3 -21.95 16.54 -2.24
CA THR A 3 -22.69 15.36 -1.78
C THR A 3 -21.88 14.10 -2.02
N ILE A 4 -21.62 13.32 -0.97
CA ILE A 4 -20.71 12.18 -0.99
C ILE A 4 -21.44 10.92 -0.50
N ALA A 5 -21.33 9.82 -1.25
CA ALA A 5 -21.66 8.50 -0.75
C ALA A 5 -20.41 7.86 -0.13
N PHE A 6 -20.50 7.32 1.09
CA PHE A 6 -19.40 6.61 1.75
C PHE A 6 -19.82 5.18 2.10
N LEU A 7 -19.16 4.20 1.49
CA LEU A 7 -19.52 2.79 1.52
C LEU A 7 -18.42 1.99 2.23
N GLY A 8 -18.72 1.49 3.42
CA GLY A 8 -17.76 0.83 4.31
C GLY A 8 -17.31 1.73 5.45
N LEU A 9 -17.79 1.44 6.67
CA LEU A 9 -17.62 2.23 7.88
C LEU A 9 -16.83 1.47 8.95
N GLY A 10 -15.86 0.66 8.51
CA GLY A 10 -14.94 -0.05 9.39
C GLY A 10 -13.92 0.88 10.06
N GLN A 11 -12.84 0.27 10.60
CA GLN A 11 -11.79 0.96 11.35
C GLN A 11 -11.16 2.17 10.62
N MET A 12 -11.04 2.10 9.30
CA MET A 12 -10.56 3.22 8.48
C MET A 12 -11.71 4.08 7.96
N GLY A 13 -12.78 3.47 7.44
CA GLY A 13 -13.87 4.17 6.77
C GLY A 13 -14.67 5.10 7.68
N SER A 14 -14.96 4.69 8.91
CA SER A 14 -15.71 5.51 9.87
C SER A 14 -15.04 6.86 10.18
N PRO A 15 -13.76 6.92 10.60
CA PRO A 15 -13.09 8.21 10.84
C PRO A 15 -12.88 9.02 9.55
N MET A 16 -12.66 8.37 8.41
CA MET A 16 -12.57 9.05 7.10
C MET A 16 -13.89 9.75 6.73
N ALA A 17 -15.03 9.07 6.89
CA ALA A 17 -16.35 9.64 6.67
C ALA A 17 -16.63 10.80 7.64
N ASN A 18 -16.26 10.67 8.91
CA ASN A 18 -16.40 11.73 9.89
C ASN A 18 -15.59 12.99 9.52
N ASN A 19 -14.35 12.82 9.04
CA ASN A 19 -13.57 13.96 8.58
C ASN A 19 -14.24 14.73 7.44
N LEU A 20 -14.92 14.03 6.52
CA LEU A 20 -15.69 14.70 5.46
C LEU A 20 -16.88 15.48 6.02
N LEU A 21 -17.61 14.93 7.01
CA LEU A 21 -18.68 15.65 7.73
C LEU A 21 -18.15 16.92 8.41
N GLN A 22 -17.01 16.82 9.12
CA GLN A 22 -16.39 17.97 9.81
C GLN A 22 -15.93 19.07 8.86
N LYS A 23 -15.65 18.73 7.60
CA LYS A 23 -15.33 19.70 6.53
C LYS A 23 -16.57 20.26 5.83
N GLY A 24 -17.76 19.91 6.31
CA GLY A 24 -19.03 20.46 5.86
C GLY A 24 -19.58 19.82 4.59
N HIS A 25 -19.17 18.59 4.26
CA HIS A 25 -19.78 17.82 3.18
C HIS A 25 -21.05 17.11 3.66
N SER A 26 -21.99 16.87 2.74
CA SER A 26 -23.19 16.08 3.01
C SER A 26 -22.90 14.61 2.68
N LEU A 27 -23.08 13.71 3.65
CA LEU A 27 -22.78 12.29 3.47
C LEU A 27 -24.03 11.41 3.49
N GLN A 28 -24.14 10.56 2.46
CA GLN A 28 -24.96 9.35 2.46
C GLN A 28 -24.05 8.17 2.81
N VAL A 29 -24.37 7.41 3.85
CA VAL A 29 -23.49 6.32 4.31
C VAL A 29 -24.18 4.97 4.28
N PHE A 30 -23.41 3.94 3.98
CA PHE A 30 -23.86 2.55 4.00
C PHE A 30 -22.75 1.64 4.52
N ASP A 31 -23.14 0.75 5.43
CA ASP A 31 -22.36 -0.42 5.86
C ASP A 31 -23.34 -1.54 6.23
N VAL A 32 -22.90 -2.80 6.14
CA VAL A 32 -23.68 -3.95 6.60
C VAL A 32 -23.85 -3.97 8.13
N ASN A 33 -22.96 -3.31 8.86
CA ASN A 33 -23.04 -3.09 10.29
C ASN A 33 -23.83 -1.81 10.61
N THR A 34 -25.08 -2.00 11.03
CA THR A 34 -25.99 -0.90 11.36
C THR A 34 -25.48 -0.02 12.50
N GLN A 35 -24.75 -0.56 13.48
CA GLN A 35 -24.18 0.25 14.56
C GLN A 35 -23.14 1.26 14.06
N ALA A 36 -22.38 0.89 13.03
CA ALA A 36 -21.41 1.80 12.41
C ALA A 36 -22.12 2.92 11.63
N VAL A 37 -23.25 2.60 10.98
CA VAL A 37 -24.12 3.58 10.32
C VAL A 37 -24.72 4.54 11.35
N ASP A 38 -25.33 4.04 12.42
CA ASP A 38 -25.96 4.84 13.47
C ASP A 38 -24.97 5.83 14.10
N ALA A 39 -23.73 5.39 14.35
CA ALA A 39 -22.68 6.24 14.88
C ALA A 39 -22.36 7.44 13.97
N LEU A 40 -22.41 7.29 12.65
CA LEU A 40 -22.20 8.40 11.70
C LEU A 40 -23.46 9.27 11.55
N VAL A 41 -24.65 8.68 11.65
CA VAL A 41 -25.92 9.43 11.64
C VAL A 41 -25.99 10.40 12.82
N THR A 42 -25.55 9.98 14.02
CA THR A 42 -25.48 10.89 15.18
C THR A 42 -24.53 12.06 14.97
N GLN A 43 -23.60 11.96 14.01
CA GLN A 43 -22.65 13.01 13.61
C GLN A 43 -23.14 13.84 12.42
N GLY A 44 -24.32 13.55 11.86
CA GLY A 44 -24.95 14.32 10.78
C GLY A 44 -24.94 13.65 9.40
N ALA A 45 -24.51 12.39 9.28
CA ALA A 45 -24.70 11.63 8.06
C ALA A 45 -26.17 11.23 7.85
N THR A 46 -26.54 10.92 6.61
CA THR A 46 -27.80 10.26 6.27
C THR A 46 -27.55 8.78 5.99
N ALA A 47 -28.35 7.91 6.60
CA ALA A 47 -28.25 6.47 6.38
C ALA A 47 -28.95 6.08 5.08
N ALA A 48 -28.29 5.25 4.27
CA ALA A 48 -28.88 4.55 3.14
C ALA A 48 -29.07 3.06 3.48
N GLN A 49 -30.08 2.41 2.90
CA GLN A 49 -30.33 0.97 3.06
C GLN A 49 -29.54 0.12 2.05
N THR A 50 -29.03 0.73 0.98
CA THR A 50 -28.29 0.05 -0.09
C THR A 50 -27.20 0.95 -0.69
N PRO A 51 -26.16 0.38 -1.34
CA PRO A 51 -25.21 1.15 -2.12
C PRO A 51 -25.85 2.01 -3.22
N ALA A 52 -26.86 1.48 -3.93
CA ALA A 52 -27.63 2.22 -4.93
C ALA A 52 -28.32 3.45 -4.33
N GLU A 53 -28.96 3.31 -3.17
CA GLU A 53 -29.62 4.42 -2.50
C GLU A 53 -28.61 5.50 -2.08
N ALA A 54 -27.45 5.10 -1.54
CA ALA A 54 -26.41 6.05 -1.19
C ALA A 54 -25.87 6.82 -2.40
N ALA A 55 -25.76 6.17 -3.56
CA ALA A 55 -25.16 6.74 -4.77
C ALA A 55 -26.09 7.66 -5.57
N ALA A 56 -27.41 7.58 -5.40
CA ALA A 56 -28.40 8.18 -6.30
C ALA A 56 -28.29 9.71 -6.49
N SER A 57 -27.70 10.44 -5.56
CA SER A 57 -27.49 11.89 -5.64
C SER A 57 -26.06 12.33 -5.31
N ALA A 58 -25.13 11.38 -5.30
CA ALA A 58 -23.75 11.63 -4.91
C ALA A 58 -22.91 12.15 -6.09
N GLU A 59 -22.12 13.19 -5.85
CA GLU A 59 -21.10 13.67 -6.79
C GLU A 59 -19.83 12.81 -6.69
N PHE A 60 -19.55 12.29 -5.50
CA PHE A 60 -18.42 11.40 -5.20
C PHE A 60 -18.90 10.16 -4.46
N ILE A 61 -18.43 8.99 -4.87
CA ILE A 61 -18.75 7.72 -4.24
C ILE A 61 -17.46 7.09 -3.75
N ILE A 62 -17.28 6.99 -2.44
CA ILE A 62 -16.07 6.46 -1.82
C ILE A 62 -16.35 5.06 -1.30
N THR A 63 -15.53 4.09 -1.69
CA THR A 63 -15.52 2.73 -1.10
C THR A 63 -14.28 2.53 -0.22
N MET A 64 -14.49 1.96 0.97
CA MET A 64 -13.41 1.57 1.88
C MET A 64 -13.70 0.19 2.48
N LEU A 65 -13.39 -0.86 1.71
CA LEU A 65 -13.90 -2.22 1.90
C LEU A 65 -12.77 -3.26 2.05
N PRO A 66 -13.06 -4.45 2.60
CA PRO A 66 -12.02 -5.42 2.94
C PRO A 66 -11.30 -6.08 1.76
N ASN A 67 -11.95 -6.26 0.62
CA ASN A 67 -11.38 -6.94 -0.55
C ASN A 67 -12.12 -6.56 -1.85
N GLY A 68 -11.53 -6.96 -3.00
CA GLY A 68 -12.04 -6.63 -4.33
C GLY A 68 -13.38 -7.27 -4.69
N ASP A 69 -13.73 -8.44 -4.11
CA ASP A 69 -15.02 -9.08 -4.36
C ASP A 69 -16.16 -8.27 -3.72
N ILE A 70 -15.93 -7.74 -2.52
CA ILE A 70 -16.88 -6.85 -1.84
C ILE A 70 -16.97 -5.51 -2.59
N VAL A 71 -15.85 -4.93 -3.03
CA VAL A 71 -15.88 -3.71 -3.88
C VAL A 71 -16.71 -3.97 -5.13
N ARG A 72 -16.47 -5.09 -5.83
CA ARG A 72 -17.24 -5.47 -7.02
C ARG A 72 -18.72 -5.62 -6.72
N GLN A 73 -19.09 -6.31 -5.64
CA GLN A 73 -20.48 -6.49 -5.25
C GLN A 73 -21.17 -5.15 -4.94
N VAL A 74 -20.50 -4.26 -4.21
CA VAL A 74 -21.02 -2.94 -3.86
C VAL A 74 -21.21 -2.06 -5.11
N LEU A 75 -20.31 -2.17 -6.10
CA LEU A 75 -20.40 -1.37 -7.32
C LEU A 75 -21.35 -1.94 -8.37
N LEU A 76 -21.25 -3.24 -8.67
CA LEU A 76 -21.87 -3.90 -9.83
C LEU A 76 -22.92 -4.96 -9.47
N GLY A 77 -23.07 -5.30 -8.19
CA GLY A 77 -24.05 -6.29 -7.72
C GLY A 77 -25.48 -5.76 -7.71
N GLU A 78 -26.42 -6.61 -7.27
CA GLU A 78 -27.82 -6.22 -7.05
C GLU A 78 -27.89 -5.09 -6.01
N LYS A 79 -28.65 -4.02 -6.32
CA LYS A 79 -28.72 -2.78 -5.53
C LYS A 79 -27.35 -2.11 -5.35
N GLY A 80 -26.46 -2.35 -6.31
CA GLY A 80 -25.12 -1.76 -6.36
C GLY A 80 -25.14 -0.31 -6.87
N VAL A 81 -24.04 0.40 -6.66
CA VAL A 81 -23.85 1.79 -7.06
C VAL A 81 -24.24 2.05 -8.53
N CYS A 82 -23.91 1.12 -9.44
CA CYS A 82 -24.16 1.28 -10.87
C CYS A 82 -25.65 1.35 -11.27
N GLU A 83 -26.59 1.00 -10.39
CA GLU A 83 -28.02 1.07 -10.70
C GLU A 83 -28.56 2.52 -10.69
N THR A 84 -27.90 3.44 -9.98
CA THR A 84 -28.44 4.78 -9.71
C THR A 84 -27.40 5.91 -9.86
N VAL A 85 -26.11 5.59 -9.94
CA VAL A 85 -25.04 6.59 -10.02
C VAL A 85 -25.15 7.43 -11.30
N SER A 86 -24.94 8.74 -11.16
CA SER A 86 -24.84 9.64 -12.31
C SER A 86 -23.54 9.40 -13.09
N SER A 87 -23.59 9.50 -14.43
CA SER A 87 -22.39 9.51 -15.28
C SER A 87 -21.43 10.66 -14.97
N ASP A 88 -21.97 11.75 -14.40
CA ASP A 88 -21.17 12.91 -13.98
C ASP A 88 -20.48 12.68 -12.64
N ALA A 89 -20.83 11.64 -11.88
CA ALA A 89 -20.20 11.35 -10.59
C ALA A 89 -18.81 10.73 -10.76
N LEU A 90 -18.02 10.74 -9.68
CA LEU A 90 -16.71 10.10 -9.61
C LEU A 90 -16.69 9.04 -8.50
N VAL A 91 -16.47 7.78 -8.89
CA VAL A 91 -16.21 6.68 -7.96
C VAL A 91 -14.74 6.68 -7.57
N ILE A 92 -14.45 6.60 -6.27
CA ILE A 92 -13.12 6.62 -5.68
C ILE A 92 -12.99 5.39 -4.78
N ASP A 93 -12.30 4.36 -5.25
CA ASP A 93 -12.00 3.22 -4.39
C ASP A 93 -10.73 3.47 -3.57
N MET A 94 -10.88 3.56 -2.25
CA MET A 94 -9.79 3.75 -1.29
C MET A 94 -9.37 2.43 -0.61
N SER A 95 -10.03 1.34 -0.98
CA SER A 95 -9.74 -0.01 -0.50
C SER A 95 -8.35 -0.47 -0.94
N THR A 96 -7.75 -1.39 -0.17
CA THR A 96 -6.53 -2.09 -0.63
C THR A 96 -6.94 -3.45 -1.19
N ILE A 97 -7.02 -3.55 -2.53
CA ILE A 97 -7.47 -4.74 -3.26
C ILE A 97 -6.43 -5.22 -4.28
N HIS A 98 -6.73 -6.30 -5.01
CA HIS A 98 -5.86 -6.79 -6.06
C HIS A 98 -5.81 -5.79 -7.25
N PRO A 99 -4.63 -5.37 -7.73
CA PRO A 99 -4.52 -4.31 -8.75
C PRO A 99 -5.18 -4.70 -10.08
N LEU A 100 -5.12 -5.99 -10.48
CA LEU A 100 -5.84 -6.44 -11.68
C LEU A 100 -7.37 -6.45 -11.52
N GLN A 101 -7.89 -6.54 -10.28
CA GLN A 101 -9.33 -6.36 -10.04
C GLN A 101 -9.69 -4.87 -10.16
N THR A 102 -8.85 -3.96 -9.67
CA THR A 102 -9.00 -2.51 -9.91
C THR A 102 -9.04 -2.19 -11.39
N ASP A 103 -8.12 -2.72 -12.20
CA ASP A 103 -8.12 -2.48 -13.65
C ASP A 103 -9.41 -2.97 -14.33
N ALA A 104 -9.89 -4.16 -13.93
CA ALA A 104 -11.12 -4.72 -14.46
C ALA A 104 -12.34 -3.85 -14.08
N LEU A 105 -12.43 -3.42 -12.81
CA LEU A 105 -13.50 -2.52 -12.35
C LEU A 105 -13.48 -1.19 -13.10
N ILE A 106 -12.32 -0.54 -13.23
CA ILE A 106 -12.20 0.73 -13.98
C ILE A 106 -12.71 0.55 -15.41
N ARG A 107 -12.33 -0.54 -16.09
CA ARG A 107 -12.77 -0.84 -17.46
C ARG A 107 -14.28 -1.08 -17.55
N GLU A 108 -14.82 -1.93 -16.68
CA GLU A 108 -16.25 -2.28 -16.69
C GLU A 108 -17.14 -1.07 -16.35
N LEU A 109 -16.70 -0.19 -15.45
CA LEU A 109 -17.40 1.06 -15.14
C LEU A 109 -17.30 2.04 -16.31
N GLN A 110 -16.14 2.12 -16.97
CA GLN A 110 -15.96 2.96 -18.17
C GLN A 110 -16.87 2.53 -19.33
N GLU A 111 -17.06 1.22 -19.55
CA GLU A 111 -18.01 0.68 -20.56
C GLU A 111 -19.47 1.09 -20.27
N LYS A 112 -19.79 1.41 -19.01
CA LYS A 112 -21.09 1.93 -18.56
C LYS A 112 -21.16 3.46 -18.53
N GLY A 113 -20.10 4.15 -18.94
CA GLY A 113 -20.00 5.62 -18.88
C GLY A 113 -19.80 6.18 -17.46
N ILE A 114 -19.31 5.36 -16.52
CA ILE A 114 -19.09 5.75 -15.12
C ILE A 114 -17.59 5.96 -14.90
N ASN A 115 -17.23 7.09 -14.27
CA ASN A 115 -15.85 7.42 -13.96
C ASN A 115 -15.41 6.79 -12.64
N MET A 116 -14.29 6.07 -12.66
CA MET A 116 -13.68 5.46 -11.47
C MET A 116 -12.19 5.78 -11.39
N MET A 117 -11.70 6.06 -10.18
CA MET A 117 -10.28 6.14 -9.84
C MET A 117 -9.96 5.30 -8.60
N ASP A 118 -8.71 4.91 -8.43
CA ASP A 118 -8.17 4.27 -7.24
C ASP A 118 -7.36 5.25 -6.40
N ALA A 119 -7.66 5.37 -5.10
CA ALA A 119 -6.95 6.26 -4.18
C ALA A 119 -6.72 5.60 -2.81
N PRO A 120 -6.05 4.43 -2.75
CA PRO A 120 -5.77 3.78 -1.47
C PRO A 120 -4.86 4.62 -0.57
N VAL A 121 -4.88 4.30 0.71
CA VAL A 121 -4.23 5.13 1.74
C VAL A 121 -3.06 4.42 2.42
N GLY A 122 -1.97 5.14 2.67
CA GLY A 122 -0.91 4.73 3.60
C GLY A 122 -1.22 5.18 5.03
N ARG A 123 -0.32 4.81 5.97
CA ARG A 123 -0.44 5.04 7.42
C ARG A 123 -1.56 4.19 8.05
N THR A 124 -2.03 4.53 9.25
CA THR A 124 -2.93 3.68 10.06
C THR A 124 -4.21 4.40 10.48
N SER A 125 -5.08 3.73 11.25
CA SER A 125 -6.36 4.29 11.70
C SER A 125 -6.21 5.51 12.60
N VAL A 126 -5.09 5.66 13.31
CA VAL A 126 -4.78 6.88 14.07
C VAL A 126 -4.75 8.08 13.12
N ASN A 127 -4.05 7.92 12.00
CA ASN A 127 -3.98 8.95 10.97
C ASN A 127 -5.31 9.15 10.24
N ALA A 128 -6.14 8.12 10.13
CA ALA A 128 -7.50 8.25 9.62
C ALA A 128 -8.36 9.14 10.52
N ILE A 129 -8.25 9.00 11.84
CA ILE A 129 -8.94 9.88 12.81
C ILE A 129 -8.44 11.32 12.67
N ASP A 130 -7.12 11.51 12.59
CA ASP A 130 -6.52 12.84 12.56
C ASP A 130 -6.62 13.55 11.20
N GLY A 131 -7.16 12.89 10.16
CA GLY A 131 -7.17 13.43 8.80
C GLY A 131 -5.77 13.58 8.20
N THR A 132 -4.84 12.73 8.62
CA THR A 132 -3.43 12.75 8.22
C THR A 132 -3.03 11.48 7.46
N LEU A 133 -3.94 10.88 6.70
CA LEU A 133 -3.58 9.79 5.79
C LEU A 133 -2.64 10.28 4.67
N LEU A 134 -1.83 9.34 4.18
CA LEU A 134 -1.11 9.50 2.92
C LEU A 134 -2.00 8.97 1.80
N ILE A 135 -2.45 9.82 0.89
CA ILE A 135 -3.30 9.42 -0.24
C ILE A 135 -2.42 9.04 -1.43
N LEU A 136 -2.61 7.84 -1.97
CA LEU A 136 -1.90 7.32 -3.14
C LEU A 136 -2.85 7.37 -4.34
N ALA A 137 -2.89 8.52 -5.02
CA ALA A 137 -3.90 8.81 -6.03
C ALA A 137 -3.51 8.25 -7.41
N GLY A 138 -4.14 7.15 -7.81
CA GLY A 138 -4.25 6.75 -9.21
C GLY A 138 -5.43 7.45 -9.90
N GLY A 139 -5.57 7.26 -11.21
CA GLY A 139 -6.54 7.96 -12.05
C GLY A 139 -5.89 8.92 -13.04
N THR A 140 -6.69 9.55 -13.90
CA THR A 140 -6.23 10.61 -14.81
C THR A 140 -5.97 11.91 -14.05
N ASP A 141 -5.22 12.84 -14.65
CA ASP A 141 -4.94 14.15 -14.06
C ASP A 141 -6.23 14.91 -13.74
N GLU A 142 -7.26 14.80 -14.59
CA GLU A 142 -8.58 15.40 -14.38
C GLU A 142 -9.32 14.79 -13.19
N GLN A 143 -9.29 13.46 -13.05
CA GLN A 143 -9.90 12.76 -11.93
C GLN A 143 -9.23 13.16 -10.61
N ILE A 144 -7.89 13.20 -10.59
CA ILE A 144 -7.11 13.58 -9.43
C ILE A 144 -7.38 15.04 -9.06
N ALA A 145 -7.35 15.97 -10.03
CA ALA A 145 -7.64 17.38 -9.79
C ALA A 145 -9.04 17.59 -9.20
N ARG A 146 -10.04 16.87 -9.72
CA ARG A 146 -11.42 16.92 -9.23
C ARG A 146 -11.57 16.33 -7.83
N ALA A 147 -10.91 15.20 -7.55
CA ALA A 147 -11.02 14.51 -6.26
C ALA A 147 -10.17 15.16 -5.16
N ARG A 148 -9.12 15.90 -5.49
CA ARG A 148 -8.15 16.47 -4.54
C ARG A 148 -8.79 17.22 -3.36
N PRO A 149 -9.79 18.12 -3.54
CA PRO A 149 -10.41 18.80 -2.40
C PRO A 149 -11.08 17.83 -1.42
N ILE A 150 -11.65 16.73 -1.92
CA ILE A 150 -12.31 15.69 -1.11
C ILE A 150 -11.26 14.81 -0.42
N LEU A 151 -10.26 14.34 -1.16
CA LEU A 151 -9.19 13.49 -0.64
C LEU A 151 -8.39 14.17 0.48
N MET A 152 -8.12 15.46 0.35
CA MET A 152 -7.39 16.25 1.35
C MET A 152 -8.21 16.58 2.61
N CYS A 153 -9.48 16.17 2.68
CA CYS A 153 -10.23 16.19 3.93
C CYS A 153 -9.85 14.99 4.82
N MET A 154 -9.37 13.90 4.23
CA MET A 154 -9.04 12.64 4.93
C MET A 154 -7.52 12.40 5.04
N GLY A 155 -6.73 13.10 4.22
CA GLY A 155 -5.27 13.04 4.22
C GLY A 155 -4.62 14.41 4.29
N ASN A 156 -3.34 14.43 4.66
CA ASN A 156 -2.53 15.66 4.68
C ASN A 156 -1.42 15.66 3.62
N GLU A 157 -1.29 14.57 2.87
CA GLU A 157 -0.32 14.39 1.80
C GLU A 157 -0.95 13.55 0.70
N LEU A 158 -0.74 13.95 -0.55
CA LEU A 158 -1.25 13.25 -1.73
C LEU A 158 -0.11 13.07 -2.72
N VAL A 159 0.15 11.82 -3.08
CA VAL A 159 1.11 11.42 -4.11
C VAL A 159 0.32 11.02 -5.35
N GLU A 160 0.58 11.71 -6.46
CA GLU A 160 0.02 11.36 -7.77
C GLU A 160 0.81 10.16 -8.31
N ALA A 161 0.15 9.02 -8.48
CA ALA A 161 0.80 7.75 -8.78
C ALA A 161 1.07 7.55 -10.29
N GLY A 162 0.61 8.45 -11.15
CA GLY A 162 0.93 8.47 -12.57
C GLY A 162 -0.02 7.67 -13.48
N GLY A 163 -1.29 7.55 -13.11
CA GLY A 163 -2.34 7.03 -13.99
C GLY A 163 -3.35 6.10 -13.32
N PRO A 164 -4.40 5.67 -14.05
CA PRO A 164 -5.38 4.69 -13.57
C PRO A 164 -4.73 3.39 -13.10
N GLY A 165 -5.13 2.92 -11.91
CA GLY A 165 -4.61 1.70 -11.29
C GLY A 165 -3.21 1.83 -10.67
N MET A 166 -2.54 2.98 -10.80
CA MET A 166 -1.18 3.15 -10.25
C MET A 166 -1.18 3.37 -8.74
N GLY A 167 -2.25 3.93 -8.17
CA GLY A 167 -2.40 4.14 -6.73
C GLY A 167 -2.38 2.81 -5.97
N ILE A 168 -3.16 1.84 -6.43
CA ILE A 168 -3.20 0.50 -5.83
C ILE A 168 -1.91 -0.29 -6.06
N ARG A 169 -1.23 -0.09 -7.19
CA ARG A 169 0.07 -0.72 -7.45
C ARG A 169 1.14 -0.18 -6.49
N VAL A 170 1.28 1.14 -6.35
CA VAL A 170 2.27 1.70 -5.42
C VAL A 170 1.94 1.34 -3.97
N LYS A 171 0.64 1.28 -3.60
CA LYS A 171 0.21 0.78 -2.30
C LYS A 171 0.65 -0.67 -2.06
N LEU A 172 0.44 -1.54 -3.05
CA LEU A 172 0.82 -2.95 -2.95
C LEU A 172 2.33 -3.11 -2.79
N ILE A 173 3.14 -2.39 -3.57
CA ILE A 173 4.61 -2.44 -3.47
C ILE A 173 5.08 -1.95 -2.09
N ASN A 174 4.53 -0.83 -1.58
CA ASN A 174 4.85 -0.32 -0.25
C ASN A 174 4.53 -1.33 0.86
N ASN A 175 3.35 -1.96 0.78
CA ASN A 175 2.93 -2.93 1.79
C ASN A 175 3.73 -4.23 1.70
N TYR A 176 3.98 -4.75 0.49
CA TYR A 176 4.82 -5.93 0.30
C TYR A 176 6.20 -5.72 0.92
N MET A 177 6.83 -4.58 0.63
CA MET A 177 8.15 -4.25 1.16
C MET A 177 8.13 -4.15 2.68
N SER A 178 7.21 -3.38 3.27
CA SER A 178 7.18 -3.14 4.72
C SER A 178 6.78 -4.39 5.52
N ILE A 179 5.84 -5.20 5.03
CA ILE A 179 5.40 -6.43 5.71
C ILE A 179 6.51 -7.48 5.70
N ALA A 180 7.17 -7.71 4.57
CA ALA A 180 8.30 -8.63 4.49
C ALA A 180 9.50 -8.13 5.31
N LEU A 181 9.77 -6.82 5.28
CA LEU A 181 10.83 -6.20 6.08
C LEU A 181 10.59 -6.36 7.57
N ASN A 182 9.34 -6.33 8.05
CA ASN A 182 9.03 -6.54 9.46
C ASN A 182 9.47 -7.95 9.91
N ALA A 183 9.27 -8.98 9.09
CA ALA A 183 9.75 -10.33 9.39
C ALA A 183 11.29 -10.37 9.43
N LEU A 184 11.98 -9.78 8.44
CA LEU A 184 13.45 -9.71 8.42
C LEU A 184 14.02 -8.91 9.60
N SER A 185 13.38 -7.81 9.96
CA SER A 185 13.77 -6.98 11.11
C SER A 185 13.63 -7.75 12.42
N SER A 186 12.58 -8.57 12.54
CA SER A 186 12.36 -9.44 13.69
C SER A 186 13.45 -10.52 13.78
N GLU A 187 13.84 -11.12 12.66
CA GLU A 187 14.94 -12.09 12.60
C GLU A 187 16.27 -11.48 13.07
N ALA A 188 16.60 -10.28 12.61
CA ALA A 188 17.81 -9.57 13.02
C ALA A 188 17.81 -9.21 14.52
N ALA A 189 16.67 -8.76 15.05
CA ALA A 189 16.52 -8.44 16.47
C ALA A 189 16.67 -9.68 17.37
N VAL A 190 16.03 -10.80 17.01
CA VAL A 190 16.16 -12.05 17.78
C VAL A 190 17.58 -12.62 17.68
N LEU A 191 18.25 -12.52 16.53
CA LEU A 191 19.65 -12.90 16.42
C LEU A 191 20.54 -12.05 17.33
N CYS A 192 20.31 -10.73 17.38
CA CYS A 192 20.99 -9.79 18.27
C CYS A 192 20.85 -10.21 19.74
N GLU A 193 19.63 -10.50 20.19
CA GLU A 193 19.36 -10.99 21.54
C GLU A 193 20.05 -12.33 21.82
N SER A 194 20.00 -13.28 20.88
CA SER A 194 20.64 -14.59 21.02
C SER A 194 22.16 -14.52 21.16
N LEU A 195 22.76 -13.43 20.69
CA LEU A 195 24.19 -13.12 20.81
C LEU A 195 24.53 -12.33 22.09
N GLY A 196 23.55 -12.00 22.91
CA GLY A 196 23.72 -11.16 24.10
C GLY A 196 24.05 -9.70 23.76
N LEU A 197 23.77 -9.25 22.53
CA LEU A 197 24.00 -7.88 22.09
C LEU A 197 22.78 -7.00 22.45
N ASN A 198 23.04 -5.83 23.03
CA ASN A 198 21.99 -4.85 23.29
C ASN A 198 21.40 -4.34 21.95
N LEU A 199 20.08 -4.49 21.80
CA LEU A 199 19.35 -4.12 20.59
C LEU A 199 19.50 -2.62 20.25
N ASP A 200 19.55 -1.72 21.23
CA ASP A 200 19.72 -0.28 20.99
C ASP A 200 21.08 0.03 20.35
N VAL A 201 22.12 -0.74 20.71
CA VAL A 201 23.44 -0.61 20.10
C VAL A 201 23.39 -1.05 18.63
N ALA A 202 22.71 -2.17 18.35
CA ALA A 202 22.51 -2.64 16.98
C ALA A 202 21.70 -1.62 16.15
N ILE A 203 20.60 -1.10 16.69
CA ILE A 203 19.77 -0.07 16.04
C ILE A 203 20.59 1.19 15.75
N LYS A 204 21.39 1.67 16.71
CA LYS A 204 22.25 2.84 16.52
C LYS A 204 23.19 2.65 15.33
N VAL A 205 23.83 1.49 15.21
CA VAL A 205 24.70 1.18 14.06
C VAL A 205 23.88 1.12 12.77
N MET A 206 22.78 0.35 12.75
CA MET A 206 21.96 0.15 11.55
C MET A 206 21.34 1.46 11.03
N SER A 207 21.02 2.41 11.91
CA SER A 207 20.52 3.73 11.53
C SER A 207 21.49 4.52 10.62
N GLY A 208 22.79 4.22 10.69
CA GLY A 208 23.83 4.81 9.86
C GLY A 208 24.05 4.14 8.51
N THR A 209 23.50 2.94 8.29
CA THR A 209 23.83 2.07 7.14
C THR A 209 22.60 1.72 6.29
N ALA A 210 22.79 0.92 5.24
CA ALA A 210 21.70 0.42 4.41
C ALA A 210 20.72 -0.49 5.17
N ALA A 211 21.13 -1.08 6.30
CA ALA A 211 20.27 -1.92 7.12
C ALA A 211 19.08 -1.12 7.71
N GLY A 212 19.32 0.09 8.21
CA GLY A 212 18.25 0.96 8.74
C GLY A 212 17.69 1.96 7.74
N LYS A 213 18.48 2.39 6.74
CA LYS A 213 18.06 3.40 5.74
C LYS A 213 17.48 2.81 4.45
N GLY A 214 17.65 1.50 4.24
CA GLY A 214 17.25 0.80 3.03
C GLY A 214 18.19 1.01 1.84
N HIS A 215 18.18 0.07 0.89
CA HIS A 215 19.08 0.10 -0.28
C HIS A 215 18.63 1.07 -1.38
N PHE A 216 17.32 1.33 -1.51
CA PHE A 216 16.73 2.15 -2.57
C PHE A 216 17.31 3.55 -2.68
N THR A 217 17.68 4.17 -1.55
CA THR A 217 18.16 5.55 -1.46
C THR A 217 19.63 5.66 -1.03
N THR A 218 20.31 4.52 -0.77
CA THR A 218 21.70 4.51 -0.30
C THR A 218 22.63 3.86 -1.32
N THR A 219 22.55 2.54 -1.48
CA THR A 219 23.52 1.76 -2.26
C THR A 219 23.19 1.71 -3.75
N TRP A 220 21.91 1.70 -4.11
CA TRP A 220 21.46 1.48 -5.49
C TRP A 220 21.66 2.68 -6.43
N PRO A 221 21.35 3.94 -6.03
CA PRO A 221 21.42 5.08 -6.95
C PRO A 221 22.81 5.37 -7.52
N GLY A 222 23.87 5.02 -6.77
CA GLY A 222 25.25 5.17 -7.21
C GLY A 222 25.80 4.01 -8.03
N LYS A 223 25.05 2.90 -8.14
CA LYS A 223 25.51 1.62 -8.69
C LYS A 223 24.55 1.06 -9.73
N VAL A 224 23.80 0.00 -9.40
CA VAL A 224 22.95 -0.73 -10.35
C VAL A 224 21.98 0.18 -11.13
N LEU A 225 21.45 1.25 -10.52
CA LEU A 225 20.51 2.16 -11.19
C LEU A 225 21.18 3.09 -12.22
N LYS A 226 22.51 3.16 -12.23
CA LYS A 226 23.31 3.83 -13.27
C LYS A 226 23.98 2.85 -14.23
N GLY A 227 23.71 1.55 -14.09
CA GLY A 227 24.40 0.50 -14.84
C GLY A 227 25.85 0.26 -14.40
N ASP A 228 26.31 0.85 -13.29
CA ASP A 228 27.63 0.57 -12.71
C ASP A 228 27.56 -0.60 -11.73
N LEU A 229 28.20 -1.71 -12.09
CA LEU A 229 28.29 -2.91 -11.25
C LEU A 229 29.70 -3.12 -10.69
N SER A 230 30.61 -2.14 -10.81
CA SER A 230 31.92 -2.20 -10.17
C SER A 230 31.75 -2.28 -8.65
N PRO A 231 32.45 -3.18 -7.94
CA PRO A 231 32.11 -3.51 -6.57
C PRO A 231 32.50 -2.40 -5.59
N ALA A 232 31.52 -1.88 -4.84
CA ALA A 232 31.78 -1.27 -3.54
C ALA A 232 31.78 -2.35 -2.44
N PHE A 233 30.87 -3.32 -2.55
CA PHE A 233 30.88 -4.55 -1.76
C PHE A 233 30.49 -5.73 -2.64
N MET A 234 31.36 -6.73 -2.79
CA MET A 234 31.15 -7.82 -3.75
C MET A 234 30.01 -8.76 -3.33
N VAL A 235 29.26 -9.27 -4.30
CA VAL A 235 28.24 -10.32 -4.11
C VAL A 235 28.80 -11.52 -3.35
N ASP A 236 30.00 -12.00 -3.68
CA ASP A 236 30.62 -13.15 -3.00
C ASP A 236 30.98 -12.85 -1.53
N LEU A 237 31.31 -11.59 -1.20
CA LEU A 237 31.55 -11.18 0.18
C LEU A 237 30.25 -11.11 0.97
N ALA A 238 29.19 -10.57 0.37
CA ALA A 238 27.86 -10.56 0.97
C ALA A 238 27.35 -11.99 1.22
N LEU A 239 27.51 -12.89 0.26
CA LEU A 239 27.16 -14.31 0.40
C LEU A 239 27.92 -14.98 1.55
N LYS A 240 29.24 -14.73 1.64
CA LYS A 240 30.08 -15.26 2.73
C LYS A 240 29.62 -14.74 4.10
N ASP A 241 29.32 -13.45 4.24
CA ASP A 241 28.85 -12.87 5.51
C ASP A 241 27.45 -13.38 5.89
N LEU A 242 26.55 -13.56 4.92
CA LEU A 242 25.21 -14.11 5.17
C LEU A 242 25.27 -15.58 5.65
N ARG A 243 26.17 -16.39 5.07
CA ARG A 243 26.42 -17.76 5.55
C ARG A 243 26.91 -17.80 6.99
N ILE A 244 27.78 -16.87 7.39
CA ILE A 244 28.21 -16.75 8.77
C ILE A 244 27.01 -16.46 9.69
N ALA A 245 26.13 -15.53 9.31
CA ALA A 245 24.93 -15.22 10.09
C ALA A 245 24.00 -16.44 10.25
N VAL A 246 23.77 -17.18 9.15
CA VAL A 246 22.96 -18.41 9.17
C VAL A 246 23.61 -19.49 10.06
N ASP A 247 24.92 -19.67 9.99
CA ASP A 247 25.63 -20.65 10.82
C ASP A 247 25.63 -20.28 12.31
N VAL A 248 25.71 -18.98 12.63
CA VAL A 248 25.55 -18.49 14.01
C VAL A 248 24.14 -18.76 14.50
N ALA A 249 23.13 -18.44 13.69
CA ALA A 249 21.73 -18.66 14.05
C ALA A 249 21.41 -20.13 14.36
N ARG A 250 21.99 -21.06 13.58
CA ARG A 250 21.87 -22.51 13.86
C ARG A 250 22.43 -22.90 15.22
N LYS A 251 23.48 -22.21 15.69
CA LYS A 251 24.12 -22.48 16.99
C LYS A 251 23.38 -21.81 18.16
N THR A 252 22.76 -20.66 17.93
CA THR A 252 22.05 -19.89 18.96
C THR A 252 20.55 -20.16 19.02
N GLY A 253 20.00 -20.89 18.04
CA GLY A 253 18.56 -21.20 17.95
C GLY A 253 17.71 -20.10 17.34
N ALA A 254 18.32 -19.04 16.78
CA ALA A 254 17.58 -17.97 16.11
C ALA A 254 17.01 -18.45 14.75
N PRO A 255 15.71 -18.24 14.45
CA PRO A 255 15.10 -18.72 13.20
C PRO A 255 15.26 -17.71 12.05
N LEU A 256 16.35 -17.79 11.29
CA LEU A 256 16.62 -16.90 10.14
C LEU A 256 16.03 -17.40 8.80
N ASN A 257 14.72 -17.56 8.71
CA ASN A 257 14.07 -18.07 7.49
C ASN A 257 14.24 -17.14 6.29
N MET A 258 14.07 -15.83 6.47
CA MET A 258 14.30 -14.81 5.44
C MET A 258 15.78 -14.72 5.08
N GLY A 259 16.67 -14.83 6.08
CA GLY A 259 18.12 -14.91 5.84
C GLY A 259 18.53 -16.09 4.95
N ILE A 260 17.96 -17.27 5.18
CA ILE A 260 18.21 -18.48 4.37
C ILE A 260 17.67 -18.31 2.94
N ALA A 261 16.48 -17.74 2.79
CA ALA A 261 15.94 -17.42 1.47
C ALA A 261 16.84 -16.42 0.72
N ALA A 262 17.30 -15.37 1.41
CA ALA A 262 18.24 -14.40 0.85
C ALA A 262 19.56 -15.04 0.42
N GLU A 263 20.10 -15.99 1.18
CA GLU A 263 21.32 -16.74 0.81
C GLU A 263 21.18 -17.40 -0.55
N SER A 264 20.00 -17.95 -0.85
CA SER A 264 19.72 -18.62 -2.13
C SER A 264 19.77 -17.64 -3.31
N TYR A 265 19.29 -16.40 -3.14
CA TYR A 265 19.42 -15.36 -4.18
C TYR A 265 20.87 -14.97 -4.44
N TYR A 266 21.66 -14.79 -3.38
CA TYR A 266 23.09 -14.45 -3.50
C TYR A 266 23.90 -15.62 -4.10
N ALA A 267 23.59 -16.86 -3.73
CA ALA A 267 24.21 -18.05 -4.31
C ALA A 267 23.92 -18.17 -5.82
N ALA A 268 22.67 -17.95 -6.24
CA ALA A 268 22.29 -17.91 -7.64
C ALA A 268 23.04 -16.79 -8.40
N ALA A 269 23.10 -15.58 -7.83
CA ALA A 269 23.85 -14.48 -8.44
C ALA A 269 25.35 -14.81 -8.61
N SER A 270 25.97 -15.41 -7.61
CA SER A 270 27.38 -15.86 -7.67
C SER A 270 27.59 -16.90 -8.79
N GLN A 271 26.72 -17.91 -8.86
CA GLN A 271 26.74 -18.95 -9.89
C GLN A 271 26.55 -18.39 -11.31
N ASP A 272 25.70 -17.36 -11.45
CA ASP A 272 25.46 -16.65 -12.71
C ASP A 272 26.56 -15.63 -13.06
N GLY A 273 27.75 -15.77 -12.48
CA GLY A 273 28.94 -14.97 -12.80
C GLY A 273 28.93 -13.55 -12.20
N LYS A 274 28.00 -13.23 -11.30
CA LYS A 274 27.90 -11.90 -10.66
C LYS A 274 28.72 -11.78 -9.37
N GLY A 275 29.44 -12.82 -8.97
CA GLY A 275 30.16 -12.87 -7.69
C GLY A 275 31.11 -11.70 -7.41
N ARG A 276 31.78 -11.19 -8.46
CA ARG A 276 32.71 -10.04 -8.38
C ARG A 276 32.04 -8.68 -8.62
N GLN A 277 30.74 -8.64 -8.88
CA GLN A 277 29.98 -7.41 -9.05
C GLN A 277 29.59 -6.83 -7.68
N ASP A 278 29.20 -5.57 -7.65
CA ASP A 278 28.59 -4.95 -6.48
C ASP A 278 27.33 -5.69 -6.02
N TRP A 279 27.08 -5.77 -4.72
CA TRP A 279 25.88 -6.41 -4.14
C TRP A 279 24.55 -5.85 -4.66
N SER A 280 24.54 -4.61 -5.19
CA SER A 280 23.36 -4.06 -5.86
C SER A 280 23.00 -4.79 -7.17
N ALA A 281 23.92 -5.59 -7.73
CA ALA A 281 23.66 -6.49 -8.86
C ALA A 281 22.61 -7.56 -8.56
N LEU A 282 22.26 -7.78 -7.27
CA LEU A 282 21.15 -8.64 -6.89
C LEU A 282 19.82 -8.19 -7.52
N LEU A 283 19.64 -6.88 -7.74
CA LEU A 283 18.48 -6.36 -8.49
C LEU A 283 18.42 -6.95 -9.91
N ASN A 284 19.55 -6.97 -10.62
CA ASN A 284 19.61 -7.56 -11.97
C ASN A 284 19.41 -9.07 -11.94
N GLN A 285 19.88 -9.76 -10.91
CA GLN A 285 19.61 -11.19 -10.71
C GLN A 285 18.10 -11.47 -10.63
N VAL A 286 17.38 -10.71 -9.78
CA VAL A 286 15.94 -10.89 -9.60
C VAL A 286 15.18 -10.54 -10.89
N ARG A 287 15.61 -9.50 -11.63
CA ARG A 287 15.05 -9.18 -12.96
C ARG A 287 15.22 -10.32 -13.96
N GLN A 288 16.42 -10.89 -14.04
CA GLN A 288 16.70 -12.02 -14.93
C GLN A 288 15.82 -13.22 -14.62
N GLN A 289 15.62 -13.55 -13.33
CA GLN A 289 14.73 -14.63 -12.90
C GLN A 289 13.26 -14.37 -13.25
N ALA A 290 12.84 -13.10 -13.30
CA ALA A 290 11.51 -12.68 -13.74
C ALA A 290 11.37 -12.59 -15.28
N GLY A 291 12.44 -12.80 -16.04
CA GLY A 291 12.43 -12.65 -17.51
C GLY A 291 12.42 -11.20 -18.00
N LEU A 292 12.94 -10.26 -17.21
CA LEU A 292 13.00 -8.81 -17.48
C LEU A 292 14.41 -8.28 -17.79
#